data_AF-A0A090WGF1-F1
#
_entry.id   AF-A0A090WGF1-F1
#
_cell.length_a   1.000
_cell.length_b   1.000
_cell.length_c   1.000
_cell.angle_alpha   90.00
_cell.angle_beta   90.00
_cell.angle_gamma   90.00
#
_symmetry.space_group_name_H-M   'P 1'
#
loop_
_entity.id
_entity.type
_entity.pdbx_description
1 polymer ?
#
loop_
_entity_poly.entity_id
_entity_poly.type
_entity_poly.pdbx_seq_one_letter_code
_entity_poly.pdbx_strand_id
1 'polypeptide(L)'
;MVIESKAKDFYLNDTDCPLSWEPSGYDFLSPCLEEIDIMRRILPAADFHQWVAAFIPNIQHGNLEIEIGRVSDRSDGKLVHIDGLNLSRAWVLYG
;
A
#
# COMPACT_ATOMS: atom_id res chain seq x y z
N MET A 1 9.00 -6.31 19.67
CA MET A 1 10.12 -5.43 19.25
C MET A 1 9.60 -4.00 19.05
N VAL A 2 10.45 -2.95 19.12
CA VAL A 2 9.98 -1.53 19.02
C VAL A 2 9.19 -1.26 17.74
N ILE A 3 9.59 -1.87 16.62
CA ILE A 3 8.92 -1.73 15.31
C ILE A 3 7.48 -2.26 15.37
N GLU A 4 7.28 -3.49 15.86
CA GLU A 4 5.94 -4.10 15.95
C GLU A 4 5.00 -3.28 16.84
N SER A 5 5.51 -2.79 17.98
CA SER A 5 4.72 -1.95 18.88
C SER A 5 4.30 -0.66 18.20
N LYS A 6 5.22 0.02 17.51
CA LYS A 6 4.91 1.30 16.87
C LYS A 6 4.02 1.17 15.65
N ALA A 7 4.24 0.14 14.82
CA ALA A 7 3.34 -0.16 13.71
C ALA A 7 1.91 -0.44 14.20
N LYS A 8 1.74 -1.18 15.31
CA LYS A 8 0.42 -1.36 15.92
C LYS A 8 -0.15 -0.05 16.49
N ASP A 9 0.67 0.76 17.18
CA ASP A 9 0.24 2.05 17.71
C ASP A 9 -0.28 2.98 16.59
N PHE A 10 0.35 2.95 15.41
CA PHE A 10 0.00 3.81 14.29
C PHE A 10 -1.16 3.25 13.45
N TYR A 11 -1.08 1.98 13.03
CA TYR A 11 -1.89 1.47 11.91
C TYR A 11 -3.01 0.51 12.32
N LEU A 12 -3.05 0.03 13.57
CA LEU A 12 -3.98 -1.04 13.96
C LEU A 12 -5.46 -0.65 13.85
N ASN A 13 -5.75 0.65 13.98
CA ASN A 13 -7.12 1.18 13.95
C ASN A 13 -7.45 1.87 12.62
N ASP A 14 -6.53 1.88 11.65
CA ASP A 14 -6.78 2.51 10.37
C ASP A 14 -7.78 1.68 9.56
N THR A 15 -8.66 2.37 8.85
CA THR A 15 -9.75 1.80 8.06
C THR A 15 -9.94 2.63 6.80
N ASP A 16 -10.59 2.05 5.79
CA ASP A 16 -10.97 2.76 4.55
C ASP A 16 -9.79 3.50 3.88
N CYS A 17 -8.65 2.82 3.69
CA CYS A 17 -7.46 3.45 3.11
C CYS A 17 -7.77 4.05 1.72
N PRO A 18 -7.40 5.32 1.46
CA PRO A 18 -7.82 6.02 0.26
C PRO A 18 -6.96 5.67 -0.97
N LEU A 19 -7.03 4.42 -1.43
CA LEU A 19 -6.36 3.96 -2.65
C LEU A 19 -6.70 4.79 -3.90
N SER A 20 -7.85 5.47 -3.90
CA SER A 20 -8.26 6.37 -4.98
C SER A 20 -7.44 7.66 -5.10
N TRP A 21 -6.64 8.01 -4.09
CA TRP A 21 -5.76 9.19 -4.13
C TRP A 21 -4.45 8.92 -4.85
N GLU A 22 -4.24 7.67 -5.25
CA GLU A 22 -3.02 7.13 -5.78
C GLU A 22 -3.21 6.74 -7.26
N PRO A 23 -2.34 7.17 -8.20
CA PRO A 23 -1.12 7.95 -8.00
C PRO A 23 -1.32 9.49 -8.00
N SER A 24 -0.65 10.20 -7.09
CA SER A 24 -0.65 11.67 -6.92
C SER A 24 0.41 12.41 -7.76
N GLY A 25 1.31 11.67 -8.43
CA GLY A 25 2.46 12.22 -9.17
C GLY A 25 3.69 12.53 -8.31
N TYR A 26 3.58 12.38 -6.98
CA TYR A 26 4.68 12.50 -6.01
C TYR A 26 4.95 11.19 -5.26
N ASP A 27 4.17 10.14 -5.55
CA ASP A 27 4.20 8.89 -4.82
C ASP A 27 5.43 8.08 -5.26
N PHE A 28 6.38 7.91 -4.35
CA PHE A 28 7.46 6.94 -4.50
C PHE A 28 7.04 5.54 -4.09
N LEU A 29 6.16 5.46 -3.09
CA LEU A 29 5.58 4.26 -2.53
C LEU A 29 4.07 4.51 -2.36
N SER A 30 3.29 3.44 -2.27
CA SER A 30 1.86 3.52 -1.92
C SER A 30 1.72 3.51 -0.39
N PRO A 31 1.26 4.60 0.26
CA PRO A 31 1.03 4.57 1.70
C PRO A 31 0.14 3.39 2.13
N CYS A 32 -0.96 3.14 1.41
CA CYS A 32 -1.84 2.01 1.70
C CYS A 32 -1.13 0.65 1.61
N LEU A 33 -0.38 0.40 0.52
CA LEU A 33 0.27 -0.89 0.37
C LEU A 33 1.46 -1.05 1.31
N GLU A 34 2.21 0.00 1.64
CA GLU A 34 3.30 -0.09 2.61
C GLU A 34 2.79 -0.37 4.03
N GLU A 35 1.62 0.16 4.42
CA GLU A 35 0.94 -0.22 5.66
C GLU A 35 0.55 -1.70 5.65
N ILE A 36 0.01 -2.19 4.53
CA ILE A 36 -0.27 -3.62 4.36
C ILE A 36 1.00 -4.47 4.48
N ASP A 37 2.13 -4.03 3.90
CA ASP A 37 3.39 -4.78 3.95
C ASP A 37 3.97 -4.88 5.36
N ILE A 38 3.90 -3.82 6.16
CA ILE A 38 4.36 -3.92 7.56
C ILE A 38 3.39 -4.75 8.39
N MET A 39 2.07 -4.54 8.23
CA MET A 39 1.06 -5.21 9.04
C MET A 39 1.00 -6.72 8.77
N ARG A 40 1.16 -7.16 7.52
CA ARG A 40 1.23 -8.60 7.18
C ARG A 40 2.43 -9.32 7.81
N ARG A 41 3.52 -8.59 8.08
CA ARG A 41 4.76 -9.16 8.65
C ARG A 41 4.69 -9.29 10.17
N ILE A 42 3.91 -8.43 10.84
CA ILE A 42 3.90 -8.34 12.32
C ILE A 42 2.63 -8.90 12.97
N LEU A 43 1.55 -9.06 12.22
CA LEU A 43 0.31 -9.64 12.71
C LEU A 43 0.27 -11.15 12.45
N PRO A 44 -0.28 -11.94 13.38
CA PRO A 44 -0.71 -13.30 13.07
C PRO A 44 -1.67 -13.30 11.86
N ALA A 45 -1.62 -14.34 11.02
CA ALA A 45 -2.38 -14.38 9.77
C ALA A 45 -3.90 -14.16 9.95
N ALA A 46 -4.49 -14.69 11.02
CA ALA A 46 -5.90 -14.49 11.33
C ALA A 46 -6.22 -13.01 11.62
N ASP A 47 -5.39 -12.36 12.43
CA ASP A 47 -5.53 -10.95 12.80
C ASP A 47 -5.30 -10.04 11.58
N PHE A 48 -4.31 -10.38 10.74
CA PHE A 48 -4.05 -9.65 9.50
C PHE A 48 -5.24 -9.73 8.54
N HIS A 49 -5.84 -10.90 8.32
CA HIS A 49 -7.00 -11.04 7.43
C HIS A 49 -8.20 -10.22 7.92
N GLN A 50 -8.42 -10.16 9.24
CA GLN A 50 -9.47 -9.33 9.81
C GLN A 50 -9.16 -7.83 9.62
N TRP A 51 -7.92 -7.43 9.92
CA TRP A 51 -7.47 -6.04 9.80
C TRP A 51 -7.53 -5.55 8.34
N VAL A 52 -7.00 -6.32 7.39
CA VAL A 52 -6.93 -5.90 5.98
C VAL A 52 -8.31 -5.79 5.33
N ALA A 53 -9.29 -6.59 5.78
CA ALA A 53 -10.66 -6.48 5.31
C ALA A 53 -11.36 -5.18 5.77
N ALA A 54 -10.96 -4.63 6.91
CA ALA A 54 -11.42 -3.32 7.39
C ALA A 54 -10.61 -2.16 6.77
N PHE A 55 -9.31 -2.38 6.55
CA PHE A 55 -8.41 -1.39 5.98
C PHE A 55 -8.64 -1.16 4.48
N ILE A 56 -8.84 -2.24 3.72
CA ILE A 56 -9.23 -2.20 2.30
C ILE A 56 -10.59 -2.91 2.16
N PRO A 57 -11.70 -2.15 2.23
CA PRO A 57 -13.02 -2.70 2.00
C PRO A 57 -13.07 -3.44 0.66
N ASN A 58 -13.71 -4.61 0.65
CA ASN A 58 -13.91 -5.44 -0.54
C ASN A 58 -12.66 -6.15 -1.08
N ILE A 59 -11.51 -6.14 -0.37
CA ILE A 59 -10.29 -6.85 -0.80
C ILE A 59 -10.52 -8.35 -1.08
N GLN A 60 -11.48 -8.97 -0.38
CA GLN A 60 -11.85 -10.38 -0.58
C GLN A 60 -12.39 -10.71 -1.99
N HIS A 61 -12.84 -9.71 -2.76
CA HIS A 61 -13.28 -9.92 -4.14
C HIS A 61 -12.09 -10.06 -5.11
N GLY A 62 -10.85 -9.87 -4.64
CA GLY A 62 -9.64 -10.05 -5.45
C GLY A 62 -9.43 -8.97 -6.49
N ASN A 63 -10.12 -7.83 -6.37
CA ASN A 63 -9.94 -6.68 -7.24
C ASN A 63 -9.57 -5.46 -6.40
N LEU A 64 -8.45 -4.82 -6.74
CA LEU A 64 -8.02 -3.55 -6.18
C LEU A 64 -8.13 -2.51 -7.29
N GLU A 65 -9.00 -1.52 -7.09
CA GLU A 65 -9.17 -0.41 -8.03
C GLU A 65 -8.01 0.58 -7.88
N ILE A 66 -6.86 0.24 -8.47
CA ILE A 66 -5.65 1.07 -8.46
C ILE A 66 -5.25 1.38 -9.91
N GLU A 67 -5.10 2.66 -10.21
CA GLU A 67 -4.57 3.07 -11.52
C GLU A 67 -3.07 2.78 -11.63
N ILE A 68 -2.65 2.21 -12.75
CA ILE A 68 -1.23 2.00 -13.07
C ILE A 68 -0.59 3.36 -13.32
N GLY A 69 0.50 3.65 -12.60
CA GLY A 69 1.25 4.89 -12.76
C GLY A 69 1.83 5.00 -14.18
N ARG A 70 1.63 6.14 -14.84
CA ARG A 70 2.14 6.41 -16.19
C ARG A 70 3.11 7.58 -16.17
N VAL A 71 4.34 7.35 -16.60
CA VAL A 71 5.32 8.41 -16.82
C VAL A 71 5.01 9.12 -18.14
N SER A 72 4.51 10.34 -18.08
CA SER A 72 4.14 11.13 -19.26
C SER A 72 5.35 11.69 -20.02
N ASP A 73 6.41 12.08 -19.30
CA ASP A 73 7.70 12.51 -19.86
C ASP A 73 8.85 11.79 -19.14
N ARG A 74 9.58 10.96 -19.89
CA ARG A 74 10.71 10.17 -19.36
C ARG A 74 12.00 10.96 -19.25
N SER A 75 12.06 12.17 -19.82
CA SER A 75 13.20 13.07 -19.66
C SER A 75 13.08 13.94 -18.39
N ASP A 76 11.88 14.04 -17.83
CA ASP A 76 11.66 14.70 -16.53
C ASP A 76 12.15 13.79 -15.39
N GLY A 77 13.31 14.14 -14.83
CA GLY A 77 13.91 13.44 -13.71
C GLY A 77 13.03 13.39 -12.44
N LYS A 78 12.01 14.24 -12.35
CA LYS A 78 10.97 14.12 -11.33
C LYS A 78 10.02 12.98 -11.69
N LEU A 79 9.36 12.98 -12.83
CA LEU A 79 8.25 12.06 -13.11
C LEU A 79 8.67 10.58 -13.26
N VAL A 80 9.93 10.31 -13.59
CA VAL A 80 10.42 8.93 -13.77
C VAL A 80 10.30 8.03 -12.53
N HIS A 81 10.16 8.59 -11.32
CA HIS A 81 9.99 7.78 -10.10
C HIS A 81 8.69 6.97 -10.06
N ILE A 82 7.68 7.33 -10.86
CA ILE A 82 6.40 6.61 -10.92
C ILE A 82 6.55 5.18 -11.44
N ASP A 83 7.59 4.88 -12.23
CA ASP A 83 7.93 3.49 -12.56
C ASP A 83 8.34 2.70 -11.31
N GLY A 84 9.04 3.34 -10.37
CA GLY A 84 9.41 2.77 -9.06
C GLY A 84 8.21 2.52 -8.15
N LEU A 85 7.22 3.42 -8.17
CA LEU A 85 5.94 3.21 -7.49
C LEU A 85 5.24 1.93 -7.98
N ASN A 86 5.15 1.75 -9.30
CA ASN A 86 4.55 0.54 -9.87
C ASN A 86 5.30 -0.73 -9.39
N LEU A 87 6.63 -0.68 -9.32
CA LEU A 87 7.45 -1.80 -8.86
C LEU A 87 7.23 -2.09 -7.36
N SER A 88 7.20 -1.07 -6.50
CA SER A 88 6.90 -1.24 -5.06
C SER A 88 5.51 -1.84 -4.87
N ARG A 89 4.48 -1.34 -5.57
CA ARG A 89 3.13 -1.89 -5.49
C ARG A 89 3.10 -3.37 -5.90
N ALA A 90 3.74 -3.71 -7.01
CA ALA A 90 3.82 -5.09 -7.47
C ALA A 90 4.54 -6.00 -6.47
N TRP A 91 5.60 -5.51 -5.82
CA TRP A 91 6.32 -6.23 -4.78
C TRP A 91 5.44 -6.54 -3.58
N VAL A 92 4.70 -5.55 -3.06
CA VAL A 92 3.79 -5.77 -1.92
C VAL A 92 2.69 -6.77 -2.27
N LEU A 93 2.08 -6.63 -3.45
CA LEU A 93 1.00 -7.52 -3.90
C LEU A 93 1.47 -8.94 -4.20
N TYR A 94 2.73 -9.14 -4.55
CA TYR A 94 3.29 -10.45 -4.86
C TYR A 94 3.33 -11.38 -3.64
N GLY A 95 3.58 -10.85 -2.44
CA GLY A 95 3.77 -11.69 -1.25
C GLY A 95 5.20 -11.72 -0.77
#